data_AF-A0A4R6K6S9-F1
#
_entry.id   AF-A0A4R6K6S9-F1
#
_cell.length_a   1.000
_cell.length_b   1.000
_cell.length_c   1.000
_cell.angle_alpha   90.00
_cell.angle_beta   90.00
_cell.angle_gamma   90.00
#
_symmetry.space_group_name_H-M   'P 1'
#
loop_
_entity.id
_entity.type
_entity.pdbx_description
1 polymer ?
#
loop_
_entity_poly.entity_id
_entity_poly.type
_entity_poly.pdbx_seq_one_letter_code
_entity_poly.pdbx_strand_id
1 'polypeptide(L)'
;MGGPPLVDYGATSARPGWDSLPGSLQHALAVALGTEIAEAGPSVGSGFTGGFAAPLKLADGREVFVKAADDSMHPYRAYQREAEIVPQLPPAVRVPEIITTAHATDKDAKWFAIASAKIDARMRGRPGRPTTSRWSRRTAKRWPPPSPRAR
;
A
#
# COMPACT_ATOMS: atom_id res chain seq x y z
N MET A 1 -3.71 -16.94 32.52
CA MET A 1 -3.55 -15.84 31.55
C MET A 1 -3.93 -16.35 30.18
N GLY A 2 -4.98 -15.79 29.56
CA GLY A 2 -5.30 -16.08 28.17
C GLY A 2 -4.20 -15.53 27.26
N GLY A 3 -3.77 -16.31 26.27
CA GLY A 3 -2.81 -15.85 25.28
C GLY A 3 -3.28 -14.59 24.55
N PRO A 4 -2.39 -13.90 23.82
CA PRO A 4 -2.76 -12.70 23.08
C PRO A 4 -3.95 -13.00 22.16
N PRO A 5 -4.89 -12.04 22.01
CA PRO A 5 -6.04 -12.22 21.14
C PRO A 5 -5.57 -12.59 19.73
N LEU A 6 -6.26 -13.53 19.13
CA LEU A 6 -6.00 -13.94 17.75
C LEU A 6 -6.50 -12.83 16.81
N VAL A 7 -5.61 -11.91 16.46
CA VAL A 7 -5.89 -10.82 15.52
C VAL A 7 -5.83 -11.36 14.10
N ASP A 8 -6.90 -11.14 13.33
CA ASP A 8 -6.88 -11.34 11.89
C ASP A 8 -6.28 -10.10 11.22
N TYR A 9 -5.02 -10.22 10.78
CA TYR A 9 -4.32 -9.14 10.08
C TYR A 9 -4.94 -8.74 8.73
N GLY A 10 -5.90 -9.51 8.21
CA GLY A 10 -6.69 -9.15 7.03
C GLY A 10 -7.83 -8.16 7.30
N ALA A 11 -8.21 -7.97 8.57
CA ALA A 11 -9.37 -7.17 8.99
C ALA A 11 -9.00 -6.27 10.20
N THR A 12 -7.91 -5.53 10.07
CA THR A 12 -7.38 -4.64 11.12
C THR A 12 -7.84 -3.19 10.98
N SER A 13 -8.55 -2.83 9.92
CA SER A 13 -8.99 -1.45 9.68
C SER A 13 -10.40 -1.40 9.08
N ALA A 14 -11.26 -0.60 9.69
CA ALA A 14 -12.51 -0.14 9.08
C ALA A 14 -12.20 1.15 8.31
N ARG A 15 -12.37 1.13 6.98
CA ARG A 15 -11.98 2.23 6.10
C ARG A 15 -13.18 2.77 5.32
N PRO A 16 -13.20 4.07 5.02
CA PRO A 16 -14.15 4.65 4.08
C PRO A 16 -14.06 3.96 2.70
N GLY A 17 -15.16 3.94 1.98
CA GLY A 17 -15.21 3.51 0.56
C GLY A 17 -14.88 4.68 -0.38
N TRP A 18 -14.63 4.37 -1.66
CA TRP A 18 -14.30 5.37 -2.68
C TRP A 18 -15.33 6.50 -2.77
N ASP A 19 -16.62 6.16 -2.74
CA ASP A 19 -17.73 7.12 -2.88
C ASP A 19 -17.85 8.11 -1.71
N SER A 20 -17.12 7.88 -0.61
CA SER A 20 -17.08 8.81 0.52
C SER A 20 -15.95 9.84 0.41
N LEU A 21 -15.05 9.71 -0.57
CA LEU A 21 -14.05 10.73 -0.86
C LEU A 21 -14.71 11.91 -1.61
N PRO A 22 -14.31 13.17 -1.34
CA PRO A 22 -14.84 14.30 -2.07
C PRO A 22 -14.58 14.19 -3.57
N GLY A 23 -15.56 14.57 -4.39
CA GLY A 23 -15.41 14.57 -5.85
C GLY A 23 -14.24 15.43 -6.34
N SER A 24 -13.91 16.51 -5.62
CA SER A 24 -12.74 17.35 -5.90
C SER A 24 -11.42 16.59 -5.74
N LEU A 25 -11.31 15.69 -4.75
CA LEU A 25 -10.14 14.85 -4.57
C LEU A 25 -10.06 13.76 -5.63
N GLN A 26 -11.19 13.13 -5.97
CA GLN A 26 -11.26 12.12 -7.03
C GLN A 26 -10.83 12.72 -8.38
N HIS A 27 -11.30 13.94 -8.68
CA HIS A 27 -10.91 14.69 -9.87
C HIS A 27 -9.42 15.05 -9.86
N ALA A 28 -8.91 15.60 -8.75
CA ALA A 28 -7.49 15.93 -8.61
C ALA A 28 -6.59 14.71 -8.81
N LEU A 29 -7.00 13.53 -8.31
CA LEU A 29 -6.30 12.27 -8.55
C LEU A 29 -6.28 11.89 -10.03
N ALA A 30 -7.42 11.95 -10.73
CA ALA A 30 -7.47 11.63 -12.16
C ALA A 30 -6.56 12.56 -12.99
N VAL A 31 -6.58 13.86 -12.69
CA VAL A 31 -5.67 14.85 -13.32
C VAL A 31 -4.20 14.49 -13.04
N ALA A 32 -3.86 14.21 -11.78
CA ALA A 32 -2.50 13.87 -11.38
C ALA A 32 -2.00 12.54 -11.96
N LEU A 33 -2.91 11.60 -12.24
CA LEU A 33 -2.62 10.31 -12.89
C LEU A 33 -2.55 10.41 -14.42
N GLY A 34 -3.04 11.51 -14.99
CA GLY A 34 -3.06 11.77 -16.43
C GLY A 34 -4.15 11.01 -17.21
N THR A 35 -5.10 10.39 -16.51
CA THR A 35 -6.17 9.58 -17.11
C THR A 35 -7.35 9.44 -16.14
N GLU A 36 -8.51 9.10 -16.67
CA GLU A 36 -9.69 8.78 -15.87
C GLU A 36 -9.49 7.52 -15.00
N ILE A 37 -10.16 7.52 -13.85
CA ILE A 37 -10.28 6.36 -12.96
C ILE A 37 -11.52 5.60 -13.41
N ALA A 38 -11.32 4.40 -13.99
CA ALA A 38 -12.39 3.60 -14.56
C ALA A 38 -13.14 2.79 -13.50
N GLU A 39 -12.43 2.28 -12.50
CA GLU A 39 -13.03 1.45 -11.44
C GLU A 39 -12.27 1.63 -10.13
N ALA A 40 -13.01 1.79 -9.03
CA ALA A 40 -12.45 1.71 -7.69
C ALA A 40 -12.73 0.34 -7.08
N GLY A 41 -11.66 -0.37 -6.69
CA GLY A 41 -11.79 -1.61 -5.94
C GLY A 41 -12.25 -1.38 -4.50
N PRO A 42 -12.60 -2.45 -3.78
CA PRO A 42 -12.98 -2.35 -2.37
C PRO A 42 -11.79 -1.89 -1.52
N SER A 43 -12.08 -1.07 -0.51
CA SER A 43 -11.08 -0.68 0.48
C SER A 43 -10.51 -1.91 1.19
N VAL A 44 -9.19 -1.96 1.34
CA VAL A 44 -8.53 -3.09 1.98
C VAL A 44 -8.79 -3.09 3.48
N GLY A 45 -9.24 -4.23 4.02
CA GLY A 45 -9.46 -4.38 5.47
C GLY A 45 -8.19 -4.44 6.32
N SER A 46 -7.02 -4.50 5.68
CA SER A 46 -5.71 -4.62 6.35
C SER A 46 -4.99 -3.28 6.53
N GLY A 47 -3.92 -3.29 7.32
CA GLY A 47 -3.10 -2.12 7.61
C GLY A 47 -3.38 -1.51 8.99
N PHE A 48 -2.76 -0.37 9.26
CA PHE A 48 -2.74 0.26 10.58
C PHE A 48 -3.30 1.69 10.58
N THR A 49 -3.91 2.10 9.48
CA THR A 49 -4.47 3.46 9.28
C THR A 49 -5.98 3.37 9.03
N GLY A 50 -6.75 4.36 9.48
CA GLY A 50 -8.19 4.42 9.26
C GLY A 50 -8.64 5.07 7.94
N GLY A 51 -7.73 5.71 7.21
CA GLY A 51 -8.05 6.41 5.95
C GLY A 51 -8.43 5.46 4.82
N PHE A 52 -8.94 6.00 3.71
CA PHE A 52 -9.18 5.24 2.48
C PHE A 52 -7.89 4.56 2.03
N ALA A 53 -8.00 3.31 1.55
CA ALA A 53 -6.90 2.56 0.96
C ALA A 53 -7.46 1.47 0.04
N ALA A 54 -7.31 1.61 -1.27
CA ALA A 54 -7.84 0.64 -2.24
C ALA A 54 -7.03 0.62 -3.54
N PRO A 55 -7.06 -0.50 -4.29
CA PRO A 55 -6.62 -0.52 -5.67
C PRO A 55 -7.64 0.22 -6.56
N LEU A 56 -7.14 0.98 -7.54
CA LEU A 56 -7.93 1.61 -8.60
C LEU A 56 -7.46 1.11 -9.97
N LYS A 57 -8.40 0.94 -10.90
CA LYS A 57 -8.11 0.69 -12.32
C LYS A 57 -8.29 1.97 -13.10
N LEU A 58 -7.31 2.30 -13.93
CA LEU A 58 -7.33 3.47 -14.78
C LEU A 58 -7.85 3.12 -16.17
N ALA A 59 -8.39 4.11 -16.88
CA ALA A 59 -8.93 3.92 -18.23
C ALA A 59 -7.88 3.47 -19.25
N ASP A 60 -6.60 3.77 -19.01
CA ASP A 60 -5.47 3.32 -19.83
C ASP A 60 -4.99 1.88 -19.51
N GLY A 61 -5.67 1.19 -18.59
CA GLY A 61 -5.38 -0.18 -18.20
C GLY A 61 -4.34 -0.32 -17.08
N ARG A 62 -3.74 0.77 -16.59
CA ARG A 62 -2.87 0.71 -15.40
C ARG A 62 -3.69 0.45 -14.14
N GLU A 63 -3.07 -0.21 -13.16
CA GLU A 63 -3.60 -0.36 -11.81
C GLU A 63 -2.70 0.36 -10.80
N VAL A 64 -3.32 1.13 -9.90
CA VAL A 64 -2.62 1.89 -8.85
C VAL A 64 -3.22 1.56 -7.49
N PHE A 65 -2.45 1.72 -6.43
CA PHE A 65 -2.94 1.66 -5.06
C PHE A 65 -2.99 3.06 -4.46
N VAL A 66 -4.18 3.49 -4.06
CA VAL A 66 -4.41 4.84 -3.53
C VAL A 66 -4.71 4.77 -2.05
N LYS A 67 -4.07 5.66 -1.30
CA LYS A 67 -4.42 5.96 0.09
C LYS A 67 -4.85 7.42 0.20
N ALA A 68 -5.91 7.70 0.94
CA ALA A 68 -6.42 9.05 1.11
C ALA A 68 -6.98 9.32 2.50
N ALA A 69 -6.83 10.55 2.98
CA ALA A 69 -7.38 11.03 4.24
C ALA A 69 -7.54 12.55 4.23
N ASP A 70 -8.44 13.07 5.06
CA ASP A 70 -8.52 14.49 5.42
C ASP A 70 -7.71 14.82 6.67
N ASP A 71 -7.48 16.10 6.89
CA ASP A 71 -6.63 16.65 7.96
C ASP A 71 -7.16 16.48 9.38
N SER A 72 -8.41 16.04 9.57
CA SER A 72 -8.92 15.61 10.89
C SER A 72 -8.44 14.20 11.26
N MET A 73 -8.03 13.39 10.27
CA MET A 73 -7.63 12.01 10.47
C MET A 73 -6.11 11.88 10.70
N HIS A 74 -5.70 11.09 11.71
CA HIS A 74 -4.29 10.77 11.96
C HIS A 74 -3.49 10.31 10.71
N PRO A 75 -4.05 9.46 9.82
CA PRO A 75 -3.41 9.06 8.57
C PRO A 75 -2.98 10.19 7.63
N TYR A 76 -3.56 11.39 7.71
CA TYR A 76 -3.23 12.51 6.81
C TYR A 76 -1.74 12.83 6.80
N ARG A 77 -1.16 13.03 7.99
CA ARG A 77 0.28 13.31 8.14
C ARG A 77 1.13 12.10 7.79
N ALA A 78 0.65 10.89 8.10
CA ALA A 78 1.35 9.66 7.78
C ALA A 78 1.50 9.46 6.26
N TYR A 79 0.44 9.72 5.49
CA TYR A 79 0.47 9.61 4.03
C TYR A 79 1.36 10.69 3.39
N GLN A 80 1.32 11.92 3.91
CA GLN A 80 2.24 12.97 3.47
C GLN A 80 3.70 12.57 3.69
N ARG A 81 3.99 11.99 4.86
CA ARG A 81 5.34 11.52 5.18
C ARG A 81 5.76 10.32 4.35
N GLU A 82 4.83 9.43 4.02
CA GLU A 82 5.07 8.30 3.10
C GLU A 82 5.47 8.81 1.71
N ALA A 83 4.74 9.80 1.16
CA ALA A 83 5.06 10.42 -0.13
C ALA A 83 6.43 11.11 -0.13
N GLU A 84 6.84 11.69 0.99
CA GLU A 84 8.15 12.34 1.15
C GLU A 84 9.28 11.31 1.24
N ILE A 85 9.15 10.27 2.06
CA ILE A 85 10.24 9.35 2.39
C ILE A 85 10.46 8.31 1.29
N VAL A 86 9.40 7.70 0.76
CA VAL A 86 9.51 6.53 -0.13
C VAL A 86 10.40 6.78 -1.35
N PRO A 87 10.29 7.92 -2.06
CA PRO A 87 11.17 8.23 -3.20
C PRO A 87 12.65 8.40 -2.84
N GLN A 88 12.97 8.63 -1.56
CA GLN A 88 14.34 8.83 -1.07
C GLN A 88 14.99 7.54 -0.57
N LEU A 89 14.24 6.43 -0.53
CA LEU A 89 14.78 5.16 -0.04
C LEU A 89 15.83 4.59 -1.02
N PRO A 90 16.89 3.95 -0.51
CA PRO A 90 17.88 3.31 -1.35
C PRO A 90 17.24 2.26 -2.28
N PRO A 91 17.77 2.05 -3.51
CA PRO A 91 17.22 1.07 -4.45
C PRO A 91 17.15 -0.38 -3.93
N ALA A 92 17.92 -0.70 -2.89
CA ALA A 92 17.88 -2.01 -2.24
C ALA A 92 16.59 -2.25 -1.43
N VAL A 93 15.84 -1.20 -1.09
CA VAL A 93 14.59 -1.31 -0.33
C VAL A 93 13.43 -1.56 -1.28
N ARG A 94 12.74 -2.70 -1.10
CA ARG A 94 11.57 -3.04 -1.91
C ARG A 94 10.33 -2.35 -1.37
N VAL A 95 9.98 -1.22 -1.98
CA VAL A 95 8.77 -0.44 -1.71
C VAL A 95 8.00 -0.18 -3.01
N PRO A 96 6.67 -0.01 -2.96
CA PRO A 96 5.91 0.50 -4.09
C PRO A 96 6.43 1.87 -4.53
N GLU A 97 6.60 2.05 -5.83
CA GLU A 97 6.91 3.36 -6.40
C GLU A 97 5.74 4.32 -6.17
N ILE A 98 6.03 5.55 -5.72
CA ILE A 98 5.03 6.61 -5.65
C ILE A 98 4.89 7.21 -7.04
N ILE A 99 3.69 7.10 -7.61
CA ILE A 99 3.38 7.59 -8.95
C ILE A 99 3.04 9.08 -8.89
N THR A 100 2.16 9.46 -7.97
CA THR A 100 1.70 10.85 -7.84
C THR A 100 1.03 11.11 -6.50
N THR A 101 0.80 12.38 -6.19
CA THR A 101 0.01 12.84 -5.05
C THR A 101 -1.09 13.78 -5.53
N ALA A 102 -2.15 13.90 -4.75
CA ALA A 102 -3.24 14.83 -5.01
C ALA A 102 -3.70 15.50 -3.72
N HIS A 103 -4.16 16.74 -3.87
CA HIS A 103 -4.69 17.56 -2.80
C HIS A 103 -6.03 18.14 -3.21
N ALA A 104 -6.94 18.26 -2.27
CA ALA A 104 -8.20 18.97 -2.47
C ALA A 104 -8.64 19.65 -1.19
N THR A 105 -9.61 20.55 -1.30
CA THR A 105 -10.32 21.12 -0.16
C THR A 105 -11.81 20.91 -0.39
N ASP A 106 -12.50 20.40 0.62
CA ASP A 106 -13.95 20.21 0.62
C ASP A 106 -14.51 20.67 1.97
N LYS A 107 -15.43 21.64 1.95
CA LYS A 107 -16.13 22.16 3.14
C LYS A 107 -15.17 22.40 4.34
N ASP A 108 -14.08 23.10 4.08
CA ASP A 108 -13.01 23.45 5.03
C ASP A 108 -12.04 22.33 5.44
N ALA A 109 -12.30 21.08 5.07
CA ALA A 109 -11.36 19.97 5.28
C ALA A 109 -10.32 19.89 4.15
N LYS A 110 -9.05 19.71 4.51
CA LYS A 110 -7.97 19.48 3.54
C LYS A 110 -7.77 18.01 3.33
N TRP A 111 -7.78 17.58 2.08
CA TRP A 111 -7.59 16.20 1.69
C TRP A 111 -6.23 15.98 1.06
N PHE A 112 -5.66 14.82 1.35
CA PHE A 112 -4.43 14.34 0.73
C PHE A 112 -4.62 12.91 0.26
N ALA A 113 -4.14 12.65 -0.95
CA ALA A 113 -4.05 11.31 -1.51
C ALA A 113 -2.65 11.04 -2.06
N ILE A 114 -2.21 9.81 -1.91
CA ILE A 114 -0.98 9.27 -2.47
C ILE A 114 -1.33 8.06 -3.33
N ALA A 115 -0.86 8.05 -4.57
CA ALA A 115 -0.99 6.94 -5.50
C ALA A 115 0.36 6.27 -5.69
N SER A 116 0.37 4.94 -5.61
CA SER A 116 1.55 4.11 -5.78
C SER A 116 1.30 2.99 -6.78
N ALA A 117 2.37 2.38 -7.30
CA ALA A 117 2.25 1.19 -8.12
C ALA A 117 1.48 0.09 -7.36
N LYS A 118 0.45 -0.49 -7.99
CA LYS A 118 -0.28 -1.60 -7.39
C LYS A 118 0.63 -2.83 -7.39
N ILE A 119 0.88 -3.37 -6.19
CA ILE A 119 1.58 -4.64 -6.02
C ILE A 119 0.54 -5.69 -5.64
N ASP A 120 0.59 -6.86 -6.29
CA ASP A 120 -0.15 -8.06 -5.86
C ASP A 120 0.46 -8.67 -4.59
N ALA A 121 0.54 -7.86 -3.55
CA ALA A 121 1.02 -8.26 -2.24
C ALA A 121 -0.14 -8.83 -1.44
N ARG A 122 -0.03 -10.11 -1.07
CA ARG A 122 -0.94 -10.72 -0.10
C ARG A 122 -0.37 -10.54 1.29
N MET A 123 -1.04 -9.75 2.13
CA MET A 123 -0.73 -9.76 3.57
C MET A 123 -0.93 -11.19 4.08
N ARG A 124 0.11 -11.76 4.68
CA ARG A 124 -0.01 -13.05 5.33
C ARG A 124 -0.93 -12.85 6.52
N GLY A 125 -2.11 -13.46 6.47
CA GLY A 125 -3.00 -13.53 7.63
C GLY A 125 -2.35 -14.29 8.78
N ARG A 126 -3.16 -14.61 9.80
CA ARG A 126 -2.84 -15.35 11.03
C ARG A 126 -1.43 -15.98 11.08
N PRO A 127 -0.59 -15.63 12.08
CA PRO A 127 0.71 -16.28 12.26
C PRO A 127 0.52 -17.80 12.42
N GLY A 128 1.20 -18.61 11.60
CA GLY A 128 1.38 -20.03 11.88
C GLY A 128 0.59 -21.06 11.05
N ARG A 129 -0.05 -20.73 9.92
CA ARG A 129 -0.39 -21.79 8.94
C ARG A 129 0.80 -21.99 7.98
N PRO A 130 1.43 -23.19 7.94
CA PRO A 130 2.39 -23.48 6.88
C PRO A 130 1.64 -23.46 5.55
N THR A 131 1.77 -22.38 4.79
CA THR A 131 1.45 -22.44 3.37
C THR A 131 2.46 -23.42 2.77
N THR A 132 1.99 -24.57 2.28
CA THR A 132 2.75 -25.47 1.41
C THR A 132 3.07 -24.72 0.11
N SER A 133 3.96 -23.74 0.19
CA SER A 133 4.65 -23.21 -0.97
C SER A 133 5.71 -24.24 -1.31
N ARG A 134 5.41 -25.07 -2.30
CA ARG A 134 6.40 -25.94 -2.93
C ARG A 134 7.44 -25.02 -3.58
N TRP A 135 8.52 -24.77 -2.87
CA TRP A 135 9.71 -24.18 -3.47
C TRP A 135 10.18 -25.12 -4.58
N SER A 136 9.92 -24.74 -5.84
CA SER A 136 10.60 -25.34 -6.99
C SER A 136 12.06 -24.93 -6.92
N ARG A 137 12.91 -25.77 -6.33
CA ARG A 137 14.36 -25.70 -6.56
C ARG A 137 14.61 -25.97 -8.03
N ARG A 138 14.86 -24.91 -8.82
CA ARG A 138 15.63 -25.03 -10.05
C ARG A 138 16.93 -24.25 -9.87
N THR A 139 18.00 -25.04 -9.74
CA THR A 139 19.43 -24.72 -9.88
C THR A 139 20.00 -23.58 -9.06
N ALA A 140 20.41 -23.88 -7.83
CA ALA A 140 21.54 -23.18 -7.21
C ALA A 140 22.84 -23.92 -7.62
N LYS A 141 23.67 -23.27 -8.46
CA LYS A 141 25.08 -23.67 -8.58
C LYS A 141 25.71 -23.51 -7.19
N ARG A 142 26.29 -24.62 -6.72
CA ARG A 142 26.92 -24.80 -5.43
C ARG A 142 28.12 -23.86 -5.32
N TRP A 143 28.11 -22.95 -4.34
CA TRP A 143 29.30 -22.20 -3.95
C TRP A 143 30.23 -23.12 -3.13
N PRO A 144 31.54 -23.19 -3.40
CA PRO A 144 32.46 -24.02 -2.65
C PRO A 144 32.76 -23.43 -1.26
N PRO A 145 33.04 -24.26 -0.24
CA PRO A 145 33.34 -23.79 1.11
C PRO A 145 34.71 -23.07 1.17
N PRO A 146 34.90 -22.11 2.09
CA PRO A 146 36.17 -21.42 2.25
C PRO A 146 37.24 -22.34 2.84
N SER A 147 38.47 -22.21 2.32
CA SER A 147 39.66 -22.93 2.77
C SER A 147 40.06 -22.55 4.20
N PRO A 148 40.56 -23.48 5.02
CA PRO A 148 41.06 -23.18 6.36
C PRO A 148 42.37 -22.39 6.27
N ARG A 149 42.45 -21.27 6.99
CA ARG A 149 43.68 -20.52 7.18
C ARG A 149 44.70 -21.37 7.93
N ALA A 150 45.89 -21.51 7.37
CA ALA A 150 47.06 -22.01 8.08
C ALA A 150 47.64 -20.89 8.96
N ARG A 151 47.95 -21.29 10.21
CA ARG A 151 48.69 -20.65 11.32
C ARG A 151 49.06 -19.17 11.23
#